data_AF-A0A846CLG2-F1
#
_entry.id   AF-A0A846CLG2-F1
#
_cell.length_a   1.000
_cell.length_b   1.000
_cell.length_c   1.000
_cell.angle_alpha   90.00
_cell.angle_beta   90.00
_cell.angle_gamma   90.00
#
_symmetry.space_group_name_H-M   'P 1'
#
loop_
_entity.id
_entity.type
_entity.pdbx_description
1 polymer ?
#
loop_
_entity_poly.entity_id
_entity_poly.type
_entity_poly.pdbx_seq_one_letter_code
_entity_poly.pdbx_strand_id
1 'polypeptide(L)'
;MAIIISLVSFCSTLLLWKKSNRPIIVAYIDVNGEPGNVNIFYDLVVSNIGNRPAVRIRLDSSPEEIKNIFEDGINTGDGFTREQKIEQIENCFDPKNEIVLLEHREKLSTAFGATGRIQWLKFGSTIDISITYFDLDGRSFKSKLPLKVYPRKGFSGIIWK
;
A
#
# COMPACT_ATOMS: atom_id res chain seq x y z
N MET A 1 33.51 32.25 -17.81
CA MET A 1 33.54 31.22 -16.74
C MET A 1 32.35 31.33 -15.80
N ALA A 2 32.18 32.44 -15.06
CA ALA A 2 31.10 32.59 -14.07
C ALA A 2 29.68 32.36 -14.64
N ILE A 3 29.37 32.90 -15.83
CA ILE A 3 28.05 32.76 -16.46
C ILE A 3 27.71 31.30 -16.80
N ILE A 4 28.70 30.54 -17.28
CA ILE A 4 28.52 29.11 -17.64
C ILE A 4 28.26 28.31 -16.37
N ILE A 5 29.04 28.56 -15.31
CA ILE A 5 28.87 27.89 -14.02
C ILE A 5 27.49 28.22 -13.44
N SER A 6 27.07 29.49 -13.44
CA SER A 6 25.75 29.88 -12.94
C SER A 6 24.60 29.25 -13.73
N LEU A 7 24.73 29.14 -15.05
CA LEU A 7 23.71 28.53 -15.90
C LEU A 7 23.56 27.03 -15.60
N VAL A 8 24.68 26.32 -15.47
CA VAL A 8 24.69 24.90 -15.10
C VAL A 8 24.08 24.70 -13.72
N SER A 9 24.49 25.50 -12.72
CA SER A 9 23.94 25.44 -11.37
C SER A 9 22.43 25.69 -11.34
N PHE A 10 21.94 26.68 -12.10
CA PHE A 10 20.51 26.96 -12.19
C PHE A 10 19.73 25.80 -12.81
N CYS A 11 20.19 25.25 -13.93
CA CYS A 11 19.58 24.08 -14.57
C CYS A 11 19.56 22.86 -13.64
N SER A 12 20.68 22.57 -12.96
CA SER A 12 20.74 21.47 -11.98
C SER A 12 19.76 21.69 -10.83
N THR A 13 19.60 22.93 -10.36
CA THR A 13 18.68 23.26 -9.27
C THR A 13 17.23 23.03 -9.68
N LEU A 14 16.84 23.44 -10.90
CA LEU A 14 15.50 23.18 -11.44
C LEU A 14 15.21 21.69 -11.59
N LEU A 15 16.20 20.91 -12.06
CA LEU A 15 16.07 19.46 -12.21
C LEU A 15 15.93 18.76 -10.85
N LEU A 16 16.74 19.15 -9.86
CA LEU A 16 16.67 18.62 -8.50
C LEU A 16 15.36 19.00 -7.82
N TRP A 17 14.91 20.24 -7.98
CA TRP A 17 13.63 20.69 -7.45
C TRP A 17 12.48 19.87 -8.04
N LYS A 18 12.44 19.65 -9.36
CA LYS A 18 11.42 18.80 -9.99
C LYS A 18 11.46 17.34 -9.51
N LYS A 19 12.64 16.79 -9.20
CA LYS A 19 12.78 15.41 -8.68
C LYS A 19 12.37 15.30 -7.22
N SER A 20 12.73 16.29 -6.40
CA SER A 20 12.45 16.30 -4.97
C SER A 20 11.02 16.71 -4.67
N ASN A 21 10.42 17.58 -5.49
CA ASN A 21 9.07 18.11 -5.30
C ASN A 21 8.04 17.24 -6.03
N ARG A 22 7.82 16.04 -5.50
CA ARG A 22 6.89 15.06 -6.07
C ARG A 22 6.14 14.28 -4.97
N PRO A 23 4.91 13.82 -5.24
CA PRO A 23 4.26 12.83 -4.40
C PRO A 23 5.05 11.52 -4.40
N ILE A 24 5.00 10.80 -3.27
CA ILE A 24 5.59 9.47 -3.14
C ILE A 24 4.58 8.64 -2.37
N ILE A 25 3.89 7.76 -3.07
CA ILE A 25 2.88 6.89 -2.50
C ILE A 25 3.51 5.55 -2.11
N VAL A 26 3.18 5.11 -0.90
CA VAL A 26 3.54 3.80 -0.37
C VAL A 26 2.27 3.12 0.14
N ALA A 27 2.20 1.81 -0.04
CA ALA A 27 1.18 0.97 0.56
C ALA A 27 1.84 -0.09 1.44
N TYR A 28 1.24 -0.38 2.58
CA TYR A 28 1.72 -1.39 3.52
C TYR A 28 0.58 -1.97 4.33
N ILE A 29 0.77 -3.17 4.85
CA ILE A 29 -0.16 -3.77 5.80
C ILE A 29 0.18 -3.28 7.20
N ASP A 30 -0.83 -2.84 7.94
CA ASP A 30 -0.73 -2.53 9.37
C ASP A 30 -1.76 -3.33 10.17
N VAL A 31 -1.59 -3.38 11.47
CA VAL A 31 -2.51 -4.09 12.36
C VAL A 31 -3.64 -3.16 12.79
N ASN A 32 -4.88 -3.61 12.64
CA ASN A 32 -6.05 -2.94 13.17
C ASN A 32 -6.26 -3.38 14.63
N GLY A 33 -6.19 -2.41 15.55
CA GLY A 33 -6.37 -2.65 16.98
C GLY A 33 -5.16 -3.26 17.69
N GLU A 34 -5.36 -3.67 18.94
CA GLU A 34 -4.32 -4.36 19.70
C GLU A 34 -4.21 -5.80 19.24
N PRO A 35 -2.99 -6.32 18.96
CA PRO A 35 -2.82 -7.74 18.66
C PRO A 35 -3.26 -8.56 19.88
N GLY A 36 -4.48 -9.09 19.81
CA GLY A 36 -5.01 -10.01 20.80
C GLY A 36 -4.40 -11.40 20.61
N ASN A 37 -4.38 -12.20 21.66
CA ASN A 37 -3.72 -13.52 21.70
C ASN A 37 -4.33 -14.60 20.77
N VAL A 38 -5.29 -14.22 19.91
CA VAL A 38 -6.14 -15.17 19.17
C VAL A 38 -6.20 -14.85 17.68
N ASN A 39 -6.36 -13.57 17.32
CA ASN A 39 -6.50 -13.10 15.94
C ASN A 39 -5.79 -11.76 15.74
N ILE A 40 -5.17 -11.60 14.59
CA ILE A 40 -4.57 -10.34 14.12
C ILE A 40 -5.35 -9.91 12.89
N PHE A 41 -5.96 -8.73 12.95
CA PHE A 41 -6.64 -8.11 11.83
C PHE A 41 -5.69 -7.13 11.14
N TYR A 42 -5.73 -7.14 9.82
CA TYR A 42 -4.86 -6.37 8.96
C TYR A 42 -5.66 -5.32 8.20
N ASP A 43 -5.13 -4.10 8.18
CA ASP A 43 -5.57 -3.04 7.30
C ASP A 43 -4.52 -2.81 6.20
N LEU A 44 -4.98 -2.55 4.99
CA LEU A 44 -4.18 -2.03 3.90
C LEU A 44 -4.12 -0.52 4.05
N VAL A 45 -2.93 0.00 4.32
CA VAL A 45 -2.70 1.43 4.52
C VAL A 45 -1.98 2.01 3.31
N VAL A 46 -2.57 3.04 2.72
CA VAL A 46 -1.96 3.86 1.66
C VAL A 46 -1.55 5.20 2.27
N SER A 47 -0.30 5.61 2.04
CA SER A 47 0.24 6.84 2.62
C SER A 47 1.05 7.63 1.60
N ASN A 48 0.93 8.95 1.68
CA ASN A 48 1.76 9.87 0.92
C ASN A 48 2.91 10.39 1.78
N ILE A 49 4.11 9.89 1.50
CA ILE A 49 5.35 10.33 2.16
C ILE A 49 6.12 11.38 1.34
N GLY A 50 5.64 11.69 0.13
CA GLY A 50 6.20 12.75 -0.71
C GLY A 50 5.80 14.12 -0.18
N ASN A 51 6.39 15.20 -0.71
CA ASN A 51 6.16 16.57 -0.25
C ASN A 51 5.05 17.33 -1.01
N ARG A 52 4.31 16.63 -1.88
CA ARG A 52 3.16 17.16 -2.59
C ARG A 52 1.97 16.20 -2.46
N PRO A 53 0.73 16.71 -2.53
CA PRO A 53 -0.44 15.85 -2.68
C PRO A 53 -0.34 14.96 -3.91
N ALA A 54 -0.92 13.77 -3.80
CA ALA A 54 -1.12 12.85 -4.92
C ALA A 54 -2.60 12.79 -5.25
N VAL A 55 -2.91 12.61 -6.53
CA VAL A 55 -4.28 12.46 -7.01
C VAL A 55 -4.41 11.22 -7.87
N ARG A 56 -5.64 10.73 -7.98
CA ARG A 56 -6.00 9.60 -8.84
C ARG A 56 -5.16 8.35 -8.58
N ILE A 57 -5.01 8.00 -7.30
CA ILE A 57 -4.17 6.88 -6.88
C ILE A 57 -4.96 5.59 -7.08
N ARG A 58 -4.34 4.60 -7.71
CA ARG A 58 -4.91 3.26 -7.91
C ARG A 58 -3.89 2.21 -7.50
N LEU A 59 -4.41 1.15 -6.90
CA LEU A 59 -3.65 -0.04 -6.56
C LEU A 59 -4.07 -1.14 -7.52
N ASP A 60 -3.09 -1.80 -8.13
CA ASP A 60 -3.31 -2.89 -9.05
C ASP A 60 -2.51 -4.11 -8.58
N SER A 61 -3.11 -5.29 -8.66
CA SER A 61 -2.45 -6.56 -8.39
C SER A 61 -2.98 -7.64 -9.34
N SER A 62 -2.18 -8.67 -9.60
CA SER A 62 -2.66 -9.83 -10.37
C SER A 62 -3.66 -10.64 -9.53
N PRO A 63 -4.81 -11.07 -10.10
CA PRO A 63 -5.76 -11.96 -9.42
C PRO A 63 -5.12 -13.27 -8.96
N GLU A 64 -4.11 -13.76 -9.69
CA GLU A 64 -3.37 -14.97 -9.32
C GLU A 64 -2.56 -14.76 -8.04
N GLU A 65 -1.92 -13.60 -7.91
CA GLU A 65 -1.15 -13.27 -6.71
C GLU A 65 -2.05 -13.01 -5.50
N ILE A 66 -3.23 -12.41 -5.72
CA ILE A 66 -4.26 -12.26 -4.68
C ILE A 66 -4.68 -13.63 -4.17
N LYS A 67 -4.89 -14.62 -5.04
CA LYS A 67 -5.27 -15.98 -4.60
C LYS A 67 -4.16 -16.67 -3.79
N ASN A 68 -2.89 -16.39 -4.11
CA ASN A 68 -1.73 -16.98 -3.45
C ASN A 68 -1.51 -16.52 -2.01
N ILE A 69 -2.10 -15.39 -1.59
CA ILE A 69 -2.02 -14.92 -0.20
C ILE A 69 -3.06 -15.54 0.72
N PHE A 70 -4.07 -16.25 0.18
CA PHE A 70 -5.07 -16.93 0.99
C PHE A 70 -4.57 -18.28 1.50
N GLU A 71 -5.00 -18.64 2.70
CA GLU A 71 -4.78 -19.99 3.23
C GLU A 71 -5.71 -21.01 2.53
N ASP A 72 -5.26 -22.26 2.38
CA ASP A 72 -6.06 -23.29 1.74
C ASP A 72 -7.27 -23.74 2.58
N GLY A 73 -7.12 -23.71 3.91
CA GLY A 73 -8.17 -24.04 4.87
C GLY A 73 -8.73 -22.80 5.56
N ILE A 74 -9.40 -21.92 4.81
CA ILE A 74 -9.94 -20.68 5.37
C ILE A 74 -10.90 -21.00 6.51
N ASN A 75 -10.54 -20.56 7.72
CA ASN A 75 -11.45 -20.58 8.86
C ASN A 75 -11.97 -19.16 9.06
N THR A 76 -13.16 -18.91 8.52
CA THR A 76 -13.70 -17.56 8.47
C THR A 76 -14.34 -17.15 9.79
N GLY A 77 -14.83 -18.10 10.59
CA GLY A 77 -15.50 -17.87 11.89
C GLY A 77 -16.81 -17.06 11.81
N ASP A 78 -17.11 -16.49 10.66
CA ASP A 78 -18.19 -15.51 10.39
C ASP A 78 -19.19 -16.01 9.32
N GLY A 79 -19.03 -17.25 8.83
CA GLY A 79 -19.94 -17.88 7.87
C GLY A 79 -19.75 -17.48 6.41
N PHE A 80 -18.77 -16.63 6.09
CA PHE A 80 -18.47 -16.24 4.71
C PHE A 80 -17.65 -17.31 3.97
N THR A 81 -17.89 -17.46 2.67
CA THR A 81 -17.13 -18.38 1.82
C THR A 81 -15.77 -17.81 1.42
N ARG A 82 -14.87 -18.69 0.97
CA ARG A 82 -13.54 -18.32 0.48
C ARG A 82 -13.63 -17.32 -0.67
N GLU A 83 -14.56 -17.54 -1.59
CA GLU A 83 -14.77 -16.73 -2.78
C GLU A 83 -15.19 -15.30 -2.41
N GLN A 84 -16.07 -15.15 -1.42
CA GLN A 84 -16.51 -13.84 -0.93
C GLN A 84 -15.36 -13.04 -0.30
N LYS A 85 -14.45 -13.71 0.43
CA LYS A 85 -13.26 -13.05 1.00
C LYS A 85 -12.25 -12.67 -0.08
N ILE A 86 -12.07 -13.53 -1.09
CA ILE A 86 -11.24 -13.21 -2.25
C ILE A 86 -11.79 -11.97 -2.95
N GLU A 87 -13.09 -11.92 -3.23
CA GLU A 87 -13.76 -10.77 -3.85
C GLU A 87 -13.57 -9.49 -3.01
N GLN A 88 -13.67 -9.57 -1.69
CA GLN A 88 -13.41 -8.42 -0.80
C GLN A 88 -11.99 -7.86 -0.93
N ILE A 89 -10.98 -8.73 -1.03
CA ILE A 89 -9.59 -8.28 -1.24
C ILE A 89 -9.38 -7.81 -2.66
N GLU A 90 -9.94 -8.48 -3.67
CA GLU A 90 -9.89 -8.06 -5.07
C GLU A 90 -10.46 -6.65 -5.24
N ASN A 91 -11.52 -6.30 -4.50
CA ASN A 91 -12.08 -4.95 -4.50
C ASN A 91 -11.05 -3.88 -4.06
N CYS A 92 -10.11 -4.19 -3.18
CA CYS A 92 -9.06 -3.23 -2.80
C CYS A 92 -8.10 -2.88 -3.95
N PHE A 93 -8.08 -3.71 -5.00
CA PHE A 93 -7.25 -3.56 -6.20
C PHE A 93 -8.09 -3.36 -7.48
N ASP A 94 -9.39 -3.11 -7.35
CA ASP A 94 -10.24 -2.84 -8.51
C ASP A 94 -9.87 -1.48 -9.11
N PRO A 95 -9.63 -1.38 -10.43
CA PRO A 95 -9.29 -0.12 -11.10
C PRO A 95 -10.37 0.97 -11.01
N LYS A 96 -11.60 0.63 -10.60
CA LYS A 96 -12.67 1.58 -10.29
C LYS A 96 -12.48 2.27 -8.94
N ASN A 97 -11.79 1.63 -8.00
CA ASN A 97 -11.53 2.17 -6.67
C ASN A 97 -10.31 3.08 -6.73
N GLU A 98 -10.58 4.35 -6.98
CA GLU A 98 -9.57 5.41 -7.07
C GLU A 98 -9.60 6.28 -5.81
N ILE A 99 -8.44 6.46 -5.17
CA ILE A 99 -8.28 7.48 -4.14
C ILE A 99 -8.08 8.82 -4.87
N VAL A 100 -9.10 9.67 -4.78
CA VAL A 100 -9.17 10.94 -5.53
C VAL A 100 -8.02 11.88 -5.17
N LEU A 101 -7.76 12.03 -3.87
CA LEU A 101 -6.76 12.93 -3.30
C LEU A 101 -6.15 12.26 -2.06
N LEU A 102 -4.84 12.37 -1.93
CA LEU A 102 -4.12 12.03 -0.70
C LEU A 102 -3.13 13.15 -0.39
N GLU A 103 -3.42 13.91 0.65
CA GLU A 103 -2.63 15.05 1.09
C GLU A 103 -1.25 14.64 1.61
N HIS A 104 -0.38 15.62 1.81
CA HIS A 104 0.94 15.38 2.38
C HIS A 104 0.83 14.77 3.78
N ARG A 105 1.48 13.61 4.01
CA ARG A 105 1.46 12.83 5.26
C ARG A 105 0.11 12.22 5.62
N GLU A 106 -0.89 12.33 4.75
CA GLU A 106 -2.15 11.65 4.94
C GLU A 106 -1.97 10.13 4.81
N LYS A 107 -2.84 9.41 5.52
CA LYS A 107 -2.95 7.95 5.50
C LYS A 107 -4.41 7.59 5.37
N LEU A 108 -4.70 6.68 4.45
CA LEU A 108 -5.99 6.02 4.35
C LEU A 108 -5.80 4.54 4.60
N SER A 109 -6.77 3.92 5.27
CA SER A 109 -6.75 2.51 5.61
C SER A 109 -8.07 1.84 5.24
N THR A 110 -7.99 0.60 4.75
CA THR A 110 -9.15 -0.25 4.52
C THR A 110 -8.87 -1.65 5.06
N ALA A 111 -9.92 -2.39 5.43
CA ALA A 111 -9.78 -3.75 5.92
C ALA A 111 -9.16 -4.66 4.83
N PHE A 112 -8.19 -5.49 5.21
CA PHE A 112 -7.44 -6.35 4.28
C PHE A 112 -7.50 -7.84 4.65
N GLY A 113 -7.69 -8.20 5.92
CA GLY A 113 -7.96 -9.58 6.31
C GLY A 113 -7.48 -9.95 7.70
N ALA A 114 -7.33 -11.24 7.99
CA ALA A 114 -6.92 -11.72 9.31
C ALA A 114 -6.06 -12.99 9.27
N THR A 115 -5.21 -13.15 10.29
CA THR A 115 -4.47 -14.38 10.64
C THR A 115 -4.69 -14.74 12.09
N GLY A 116 -4.59 -16.03 12.44
CA GLY A 116 -4.75 -16.53 13.82
C GLY A 116 -5.69 -17.73 13.85
N ARG A 117 -6.67 -17.74 14.75
CA ARG A 117 -7.78 -18.72 14.69
C ARG A 117 -8.70 -18.47 13.51
N ILE A 118 -8.94 -17.19 13.20
CA ILE A 118 -9.54 -16.75 11.95
C ILE A 118 -8.40 -16.63 10.96
N GLN A 119 -8.39 -17.52 9.98
CA GLN A 119 -7.29 -17.66 9.05
C GLN A 119 -7.81 -17.40 7.64
N TRP A 120 -7.69 -16.14 7.20
CA TRP A 120 -8.01 -15.76 5.81
C TRP A 120 -6.73 -15.71 5.00
N LEU A 121 -5.72 -15.05 5.57
CA LEU A 121 -4.45 -14.80 4.92
C LEU A 121 -3.37 -15.75 5.46
N LYS A 122 -2.43 -16.11 4.60
CA LYS A 122 -1.21 -16.83 4.96
C LYS A 122 -0.19 -15.85 5.52
N PHE A 123 0.20 -16.05 6.77
CA PHE A 123 1.21 -15.21 7.41
C PHE A 123 2.54 -15.25 6.65
N GLY A 124 3.15 -14.08 6.44
CA GLY A 124 4.43 -13.93 5.75
C GLY A 124 4.36 -14.06 4.23
N SER A 125 3.17 -14.31 3.66
CA SER A 125 2.95 -14.28 2.21
C SER A 125 3.17 -12.86 1.66
N THR A 126 3.53 -12.78 0.38
CA THR A 126 3.82 -11.53 -0.32
C THR A 126 2.99 -11.47 -1.60
N ILE A 127 2.50 -10.28 -1.92
CA ILE A 127 1.78 -9.94 -3.14
C ILE A 127 2.43 -8.73 -3.80
N ASP A 128 2.70 -8.78 -5.10
CA ASP A 128 3.33 -7.68 -5.81
C ASP A 128 2.27 -6.71 -6.30
N ILE A 129 2.33 -5.48 -5.78
CA ILE A 129 1.36 -4.45 -6.12
C ILE A 129 2.00 -3.36 -6.97
N SER A 130 1.23 -2.87 -7.92
CA SER A 130 1.55 -1.67 -8.68
C SER A 130 0.69 -0.51 -8.16
N ILE A 131 1.32 0.62 -7.90
CA ILE A 131 0.62 1.85 -7.52
C ILE A 131 0.78 2.85 -8.65
N THR A 132 -0.33 3.28 -9.24
CA THR A 132 -0.34 4.36 -10.23
C THR A 132 -0.96 5.61 -9.59
N TYR A 133 -0.38 6.77 -9.85
CA TYR A 133 -0.84 8.04 -9.26
C TYR A 133 -0.35 9.23 -10.08
N PHE A 134 -0.92 10.41 -9.82
CA PHE A 134 -0.58 11.66 -10.48
C PHE A 134 -0.21 12.72 -9.45
N ASP A 135 0.60 13.70 -9.85
CA ASP A 135 0.70 14.97 -9.13
C ASP A 135 -0.39 15.95 -9.59
N LEU A 136 -0.51 17.07 -8.89
CA LEU A 136 -1.45 18.15 -9.24
C LEU A 136 -1.14 18.80 -10.60
N ASP A 137 0.09 18.64 -11.12
CA ASP A 137 0.51 19.18 -12.41
C ASP A 137 0.23 18.18 -13.56
N GLY A 138 -0.42 17.04 -13.27
CA GLY A 138 -0.79 16.01 -14.25
C GLY A 138 0.33 15.03 -14.62
N ARG A 139 1.48 15.05 -13.93
CA ARG A 139 2.54 14.06 -14.17
C ARG A 139 2.15 12.72 -13.57
N SER A 140 2.23 11.67 -14.38
CA SER A 140 1.96 10.31 -13.95
C SER A 140 3.20 9.65 -13.37
N PHE A 141 2.99 8.89 -12.30
CA PHE A 141 4.00 8.07 -11.65
C PHE A 141 3.48 6.65 -11.47
N LYS A 142 4.41 5.69 -11.53
CA LYS A 142 4.15 4.29 -11.24
C LYS A 142 5.21 3.76 -10.29
N SER A 143 4.76 3.11 -9.23
CA SER A 143 5.60 2.39 -8.28
C SER A 143 5.22 0.91 -8.32
N LYS A 144 6.20 0.03 -8.14
CA LYS A 144 5.99 -1.40 -7.89
C LYS A 144 6.62 -1.74 -6.56
N LEU A 145 5.87 -2.37 -5.67
CA LEU A 145 6.39 -2.77 -4.37
C LEU A 145 5.71 -4.07 -3.88
N PRO A 146 6.47 -4.92 -3.18
CA PRO A 146 5.91 -6.10 -2.54
C PRO A 146 5.14 -5.70 -1.27
N LEU A 147 3.91 -6.15 -1.16
CA LEU A 147 3.08 -6.06 0.03
C LEU A 147 3.15 -7.41 0.75
N LYS A 148 3.69 -7.45 1.97
CA LYS A 148 3.85 -8.68 2.73
C LYS A 148 2.90 -8.70 3.93
N VAL A 149 2.21 -9.82 4.13
CA VAL A 149 1.26 -10.04 5.22
C VAL A 149 2.02 -10.29 6.52
N TYR A 150 2.31 -9.23 7.26
CA TYR A 150 2.90 -9.33 8.60
C TYR A 150 2.59 -8.06 9.41
N PRO A 151 2.58 -8.15 10.75
CA PRO A 151 2.40 -6.98 11.59
C PRO A 151 3.64 -6.10 11.52
N ARG A 152 3.53 -4.91 10.92
CA ARG A 152 4.66 -4.00 10.67
C ARG A 152 5.51 -3.71 11.92
N LYS A 153 4.87 -3.52 13.07
CA LYS A 153 5.54 -3.20 14.35
C LYS A 153 6.25 -4.38 14.99
N GLY A 154 5.92 -5.62 14.61
CA GLY A 154 6.60 -6.82 15.08
C GLY A 154 7.04 -7.62 13.88
N PHE A 155 7.93 -7.05 13.07
CA PHE A 155 8.37 -7.61 11.79
C PHE A 155 8.75 -9.10 11.82
N SER A 156 9.06 -9.65 13.00
CA SER A 156 9.37 -11.06 13.28
C SER A 156 8.14 -11.92 13.65
N GLY A 157 6.93 -11.38 13.61
CA GLY A 157 5.68 -12.02 14.04
C GLY A 157 5.35 -11.87 15.53
N ILE A 158 6.26 -11.32 16.35
CA ILE A 158 6.04 -11.12 17.78
C ILE A 158 6.04 -9.62 18.06
N ILE A 159 4.94 -9.14 18.64
CA ILE A 159 4.85 -7.81 19.23
C ILE A 159 4.71 -8.03 20.73
N TRP A 160 5.74 -7.68 21.51
CA TRP A 160 5.61 -7.57 22.95
C TRP A 160 4.94 -6.24 23.28
N LYS A 161 3.93 -6.30 24.13
CA LYS A 161 3.35 -5.15 24.81
C LYS A 161 3.38 -5.44 26.30
#